data_AF-A0A7Y1YIA4-F1
#
_entry.id   AF-A0A7Y1YIA4-F1
#
_cell.length_a   1.000
_cell.length_b   1.000
_cell.length_c   1.000
_cell.angle_alpha   90.00
_cell.angle_beta   90.00
_cell.angle_gamma   90.00
#
_symmetry.space_group_name_H-M   'P 1'
#
loop_
_entity.id
_entity.type
_entity.pdbx_description
1 polymer ?
#
loop_
_entity_poly.entity_id
_entity_poly.type
_entity_poly.pdbx_seq_one_letter_code
_entity_poly.pdbx_strand_id
1 'polypeptide(L)'
;MKTFQIILAFCFTLVSFAQQGINYKALIKDNLGNVVDSQSVTVQLSVLEGAAMSTSYSESHNPITDANGLVVLDIGQGTPISGTFAGINWGADDHFLNVQVDIGGGLVDMGTTQFMAVPYALSSSDHRWENVGSHIYNDTQSVNIGSNLAPQGQLEIQSNSTVANSQLTLTETEDDYARLNYRTANGDFYWTVAGLTQPLVEDDRFNIYNSRYGNIMMMKGDGRVGVGTDPRTPFHVQGDKRVLFGHDTINGGQKLMFLPDKLGAFRAGRVSNIQWNGANIGRASAAFGNSTEATADYSFAAGSLTDASGFASFAIGDGTEASGSKSAAFGEDTDASGSSSSAFGYFSNASGSFSMASGHGARALAYSSMAFGRYNTGLGDSFTWVDTDPLFEIGNGADNSNRSNALTVLKNGTITAPSF
;
A
#
# COMPACT_ATOMS: atom_id res chain seq x y z
N MET A 1 -67.99 -3.33 -19.53
CA MET A 1 -66.65 -3.94 -19.56
C MET A 1 -65.83 -3.37 -18.41
N LYS A 2 -65.60 -4.16 -17.35
CA LYS A 2 -64.59 -3.89 -16.33
C LYS A 2 -63.94 -5.24 -16.02
N THR A 3 -62.73 -5.44 -16.53
CA THR A 3 -61.93 -6.65 -16.40
C THR A 3 -61.20 -6.62 -15.05
N PHE A 4 -61.55 -7.53 -14.15
CA PHE A 4 -60.81 -7.78 -12.92
C PHE A 4 -59.67 -8.77 -13.25
N GLN A 5 -58.42 -8.33 -13.17
CA GLN A 5 -57.27 -9.23 -13.22
C GLN A 5 -56.96 -9.73 -11.81
N ILE A 6 -57.11 -11.04 -11.59
CA ILE A 6 -56.67 -11.73 -10.38
C ILE A 6 -55.25 -12.22 -10.65
N ILE A 7 -54.28 -11.67 -9.92
CA ILE A 7 -52.89 -12.14 -9.90
C ILE A 7 -52.85 -13.35 -8.94
N LEU A 8 -52.61 -14.53 -9.49
CA LEU A 8 -52.43 -15.77 -8.73
C LEU A 8 -50.95 -15.91 -8.35
N ALA A 9 -50.62 -15.66 -7.08
CA ALA A 9 -49.29 -15.88 -6.53
C ALA A 9 -49.06 -17.38 -6.29
N PHE A 10 -48.11 -17.97 -7.01
CA PHE A 10 -47.72 -19.38 -6.85
C PHE A 10 -46.64 -19.47 -5.77
N CYS A 11 -47.03 -19.92 -4.57
CA CYS A 11 -46.11 -20.17 -3.47
C CYS A 11 -45.46 -21.56 -3.68
N PHE A 12 -44.22 -21.61 -4.16
CA PHE A 12 -43.45 -22.84 -4.22
C PHE A 12 -42.87 -23.15 -2.83
N THR A 13 -43.53 -24.02 -2.07
CA THR A 13 -42.91 -24.68 -0.91
C THR A 13 -42.01 -25.80 -1.44
N LEU A 14 -40.70 -25.66 -1.29
CA LEU A 14 -39.77 -26.76 -1.42
C LEU A 14 -39.99 -27.71 -0.25
N VAL A 15 -40.66 -28.83 -0.48
CA VAL A 15 -40.77 -29.92 0.50
C VAL A 15 -39.55 -30.82 0.27
N SER A 16 -38.65 -30.89 1.24
CA SER A 16 -37.61 -31.91 1.25
C SER A 16 -38.27 -33.25 1.57
N PHE A 17 -38.11 -34.24 0.69
CA PHE A 17 -38.53 -35.60 0.99
C PHE A 17 -37.40 -36.25 1.81
N ALA A 18 -37.56 -36.27 3.13
CA ALA A 18 -36.80 -37.16 3.98
C ALA A 18 -37.10 -38.62 3.59
N GLN A 19 -36.12 -39.51 3.77
CA GLN A 19 -36.23 -40.93 3.44
C GLN A 19 -37.52 -41.53 4.02
N GLN A 20 -38.39 -42.03 3.14
CA GLN A 20 -39.77 -42.41 3.49
C GLN A 20 -39.90 -43.81 4.13
N GLY A 21 -38.81 -44.52 4.39
CA GLY A 21 -38.86 -45.80 5.09
C GLY A 21 -37.54 -46.58 5.08
N ILE A 22 -37.52 -47.70 5.80
CA ILE A 22 -36.37 -48.61 5.90
C ILE A 22 -36.76 -49.93 5.24
N ASN A 23 -35.99 -50.39 4.27
CA ASN A 23 -36.25 -51.69 3.64
C ASN A 23 -36.04 -52.84 4.64
N TYR A 24 -37.00 -53.76 4.71
CA TYR A 24 -36.96 -54.93 5.59
C TYR A 24 -37.36 -56.20 4.82
N LYS A 25 -36.66 -57.31 5.07
CA LYS A 25 -36.96 -58.61 4.46
C LYS A 25 -36.96 -59.69 5.53
N ALA A 26 -37.96 -60.55 5.52
CA ALA A 26 -38.08 -61.65 6.46
C ALA A 26 -38.53 -62.94 5.79
N LEU A 27 -38.06 -64.07 6.33
CA LEU A 27 -38.49 -65.42 5.95
C LEU A 27 -39.46 -65.94 7.01
N ILE A 28 -40.70 -66.22 6.61
CA ILE A 28 -41.77 -66.65 7.50
C ILE A 28 -41.90 -68.17 7.45
N LYS A 29 -41.89 -68.79 8.64
CA LYS A 29 -42.03 -70.23 8.83
C LYS A 29 -43.13 -70.54 9.84
N ASP A 30 -43.73 -71.72 9.71
CA ASP A 30 -44.67 -72.25 10.69
C ASP A 30 -43.94 -72.79 11.94
N ASN A 31 -44.72 -73.22 12.94
CA ASN A 31 -44.19 -73.76 14.20
C ASN A 31 -43.53 -75.15 14.06
N LEU A 32 -43.53 -75.74 12.85
CA LEU A 32 -42.85 -76.98 12.49
C LEU A 32 -41.58 -76.70 11.66
N GLY A 33 -41.29 -75.43 11.34
CA GLY A 33 -40.14 -74.99 10.56
C GLY A 33 -40.33 -75.02 9.04
N ASN A 34 -41.53 -75.33 8.55
CA ASN A 34 -41.86 -75.27 7.13
C ASN A 34 -42.11 -73.82 6.70
N VAL A 35 -41.80 -73.50 5.45
CA VAL A 35 -42.09 -72.17 4.90
C VAL A 35 -43.60 -71.96 4.76
N VAL A 36 -44.06 -70.75 5.07
CA VAL A 36 -45.45 -70.36 4.85
C VAL A 36 -45.57 -69.88 3.41
N ASP A 37 -46.00 -70.75 2.49
CA ASP A 37 -46.06 -70.47 1.05
C ASP A 37 -47.37 -69.76 0.65
N SER A 38 -47.24 -68.66 -0.10
CA SER A 38 -48.36 -67.99 -0.79
C SER A 38 -49.56 -67.66 0.10
N GLN A 39 -49.29 -67.34 1.38
CA GLN A 39 -50.31 -67.07 2.38
C GLN A 39 -50.26 -65.60 2.80
N SER A 40 -51.42 -65.00 3.05
CA SER A 40 -51.48 -63.68 3.70
C SER A 40 -51.09 -63.83 5.16
N VAL A 41 -50.11 -63.04 5.58
CA VAL A 41 -49.62 -62.98 6.96
C VAL A 41 -49.72 -61.53 7.45
N THR A 42 -49.86 -61.34 8.76
CA THR A 42 -49.77 -60.00 9.35
C THR A 42 -48.40 -59.85 10.01
N VAL A 43 -47.67 -58.79 9.68
CA VAL A 43 -46.37 -58.47 10.28
C VAL A 43 -46.49 -57.13 10.98
N GLN A 44 -46.37 -57.15 12.31
CA GLN A 44 -46.31 -55.94 13.12
C GLN A 44 -44.85 -55.60 13.42
N LEU A 45 -44.49 -54.35 13.18
CA LEU A 45 -43.14 -53.81 13.38
C LEU A 45 -43.24 -52.71 14.44
N SER A 46 -42.42 -52.79 15.48
CA SER A 46 -42.37 -51.78 16.55
C SER A 46 -40.95 -51.27 16.74
N VAL A 47 -40.76 -49.96 16.61
CA VAL A 47 -39.52 -49.27 16.96
C VAL A 47 -39.57 -48.89 18.44
N LEU A 48 -38.62 -49.43 19.19
CA LEU A 48 -38.43 -49.22 20.62
C LEU A 48 -37.22 -48.31 20.85
N GLU A 49 -37.28 -47.47 21.88
CA GLU A 49 -36.26 -46.45 22.17
C GLU A 49 -35.71 -46.61 23.59
N GLY A 50 -34.39 -46.49 23.73
CA GLY A 50 -33.67 -46.46 25.00
C GLY A 50 -33.63 -47.80 25.76
N ALA A 51 -32.98 -47.79 26.93
CA ALA A 51 -32.80 -49.00 27.75
C ALA A 51 -34.11 -49.58 28.31
N ALA A 52 -35.16 -48.75 28.42
CA ALA A 52 -36.48 -49.16 28.86
C ALA A 52 -37.32 -49.85 27.76
N MET A 53 -36.83 -49.87 26.50
CA MET A 53 -37.52 -50.47 25.35
C MET A 53 -38.95 -49.92 25.15
N SER A 54 -39.14 -48.62 25.36
CA SER A 54 -40.45 -47.98 25.18
C SER A 54 -40.79 -47.87 23.70
N THR A 55 -42.02 -48.20 23.31
CA THR A 55 -42.47 -48.09 21.91
C THR A 55 -42.58 -46.63 21.47
N SER A 56 -41.68 -46.22 20.58
CA SER A 56 -41.67 -44.89 19.94
C SER A 56 -42.59 -44.86 18.71
N TYR A 57 -42.68 -45.98 17.99
CA TYR A 57 -43.54 -46.14 16.81
C TYR A 57 -43.91 -47.61 16.58
N SER A 58 -45.11 -47.90 16.08
CA SER A 58 -45.48 -49.22 15.60
C SER A 58 -46.44 -49.19 14.41
N GLU A 59 -46.35 -50.18 13.54
CA GLU A 59 -47.16 -50.33 12.33
C GLU A 59 -47.46 -51.81 12.02
N SER A 60 -48.50 -52.04 11.21
CA SER A 60 -48.88 -53.34 10.69
C SER A 60 -48.78 -53.38 9.16
N HIS A 61 -48.31 -54.51 8.65
CA HIS A 61 -48.34 -54.87 7.23
C HIS A 61 -49.09 -56.19 7.05
N ASN A 62 -49.76 -56.36 5.91
CA ASN A 62 -50.48 -57.59 5.56
C ASN A 62 -49.98 -58.19 4.23
N PRO A 63 -48.67 -58.52 4.11
CA PRO A 63 -48.12 -59.06 2.87
C PRO A 63 -48.65 -60.47 2.57
N ILE A 64 -48.41 -60.91 1.33
CA ILE A 64 -48.52 -62.32 0.92
C ILE A 64 -47.09 -62.85 0.80
N THR A 65 -46.79 -63.97 1.45
CA THR A 65 -45.49 -64.64 1.34
C THR A 65 -45.26 -65.19 -0.07
N ASP A 66 -44.00 -65.27 -0.53
CA ASP A 66 -43.68 -65.95 -1.79
C ASP A 66 -43.58 -67.49 -1.62
N ALA A 67 -43.26 -68.20 -2.71
CA ALA A 67 -43.07 -69.66 -2.72
C ALA A 67 -42.00 -70.18 -1.74
N ASN A 68 -41.12 -69.30 -1.25
CA ASN A 68 -40.09 -69.61 -0.29
C ASN A 68 -40.42 -69.08 1.11
N GLY A 69 -41.59 -68.47 1.33
CA GLY A 69 -41.97 -67.85 2.60
C GLY A 69 -41.40 -66.44 2.82
N LEU A 70 -40.82 -65.80 1.81
CA LEU A 70 -40.21 -64.47 1.95
C LEU A 70 -41.27 -63.36 1.89
N VAL A 71 -41.09 -62.33 2.72
CA VAL A 71 -41.80 -61.05 2.64
C VAL A 71 -40.80 -59.90 2.50
N VAL A 72 -41.17 -58.89 1.72
CA VAL A 72 -40.44 -57.62 1.56
C VAL A 72 -41.36 -56.50 2.01
N LEU A 73 -40.90 -55.69 2.96
CA LEU A 73 -41.66 -54.64 3.62
C LEU A 73 -40.80 -53.38 3.69
N ASP A 74 -41.45 -52.22 3.73
CA ASP A 74 -40.79 -50.95 4.01
C ASP A 74 -41.29 -50.40 5.35
N ILE A 75 -40.40 -50.36 6.34
CA ILE A 75 -40.72 -49.84 7.67
C ILE A 75 -41.05 -48.35 7.55
N GLY A 76 -42.21 -47.92 8.04
CA GLY A 76 -42.71 -46.55 7.92
C GLY A 76 -43.74 -46.33 6.81
N GLN A 77 -44.03 -47.37 6.02
CA GLN A 77 -45.05 -47.36 4.95
C GLN A 77 -46.22 -48.31 5.23
N GLY A 78 -46.27 -48.95 6.40
CA GLY A 78 -47.38 -49.78 6.84
C GLY A 78 -48.54 -48.96 7.40
N THR A 79 -49.55 -49.65 7.92
CA THR A 79 -50.66 -49.01 8.62
C THR A 79 -50.22 -48.68 10.06
N PRO A 80 -50.10 -47.41 10.47
CA PRO A 80 -49.65 -47.05 11.81
C PRO A 80 -50.61 -47.55 12.89
N ILE A 81 -50.06 -48.10 13.98
CA ILE A 81 -50.80 -48.55 15.16
C ILE A 81 -50.58 -47.55 16.31
N SER A 82 -49.34 -47.10 16.51
CA SER A 82 -48.97 -46.09 17.52
C SER A 82 -47.81 -45.22 17.03
N GLY A 83 -47.84 -43.93 17.37
CA GLY A 83 -46.84 -42.96 16.92
C GLY A 83 -46.87 -42.68 15.42
N THR A 84 -45.85 -41.97 14.91
CA THR A 84 -45.65 -41.76 13.47
C THR A 84 -44.19 -41.99 13.13
N PHE A 85 -43.89 -42.56 11.96
CA PHE A 85 -42.50 -42.85 11.56
C PHE A 85 -41.64 -41.57 11.51
N ALA A 86 -42.20 -40.45 11.04
CA ALA A 86 -41.53 -39.14 11.03
C ALA A 86 -41.34 -38.53 12.43
N GLY A 87 -42.08 -39.01 13.43
CA GLY A 87 -41.97 -38.56 14.82
C GLY A 87 -40.89 -39.27 15.64
N ILE A 88 -40.24 -40.30 15.09
CA ILE A 88 -39.15 -41.01 15.75
C ILE A 88 -37.93 -40.09 15.84
N ASN A 89 -37.41 -39.87 17.05
CA ASN A 89 -36.22 -39.05 17.27
C ASN A 89 -34.94 -39.90 17.14
N TRP A 90 -34.52 -40.18 15.91
CA TRP A 90 -33.34 -41.00 15.61
C TRP A 90 -32.01 -40.51 16.22
N GLY A 91 -31.95 -39.28 16.78
CA GLY A 91 -30.74 -38.70 17.37
C GLY A 91 -30.66 -38.72 18.90
N ALA A 92 -31.71 -39.14 19.62
CA ALA A 92 -31.73 -39.09 21.10
C ALA A 92 -31.04 -40.29 21.77
N ASP A 93 -31.50 -41.51 21.49
CA ASP A 93 -31.09 -42.75 22.15
C ASP A 93 -30.90 -43.92 21.14
N ASP A 94 -30.47 -45.08 21.61
CA ASP A 94 -30.43 -46.32 20.82
C ASP A 94 -31.85 -46.78 20.47
N HIS A 95 -32.03 -47.22 19.21
CA HIS A 95 -33.31 -47.70 18.69
C HIS A 95 -33.26 -49.20 18.39
N PHE A 96 -34.38 -49.89 18.63
CA PHE A 96 -34.52 -51.32 18.41
C PHE A 96 -35.78 -51.63 17.60
N LEU A 97 -35.74 -52.68 16.78
CA LEU A 97 -36.87 -53.19 16.03
C LEU A 97 -37.36 -54.50 16.66
N ASN A 98 -38.58 -54.50 17.19
CA ASN A 98 -39.32 -55.71 17.54
C ASN A 98 -40.25 -56.12 16.39
N VAL A 99 -40.31 -57.41 16.11
CA VAL A 99 -41.07 -57.98 15.00
C VAL A 99 -42.05 -59.02 15.53
N GLN A 100 -43.33 -58.89 15.21
CA GLN A 100 -44.35 -59.88 15.54
C GLN A 100 -45.05 -60.33 14.26
N VAL A 101 -45.38 -61.61 14.16
CA VAL A 101 -45.99 -62.20 12.97
C VAL A 101 -47.22 -63.02 13.35
N ASP A 102 -48.29 -62.87 12.58
CA ASP A 102 -49.50 -63.69 12.66
C ASP A 102 -49.73 -64.42 11.33
N ILE A 103 -49.78 -65.75 11.40
CA ILE A 103 -50.06 -66.65 10.28
C ILE A 103 -51.48 -67.24 10.33
N GLY A 104 -52.36 -66.70 11.18
CA GLY A 104 -53.75 -67.12 11.39
C GLY A 104 -54.07 -67.57 12.83
N GLY A 105 -53.13 -67.45 13.77
CA GLY A 105 -53.23 -67.92 15.16
C GLY A 105 -53.05 -66.83 16.23
N GLY A 106 -52.89 -65.58 15.82
CA GLY A 106 -52.51 -64.45 16.66
C GLY A 106 -51.04 -64.06 16.47
N LEU A 107 -50.69 -62.85 16.94
CA LEU A 107 -49.34 -62.31 16.84
C LEU A 107 -48.36 -63.09 17.74
N VAL A 108 -47.30 -63.61 17.13
CA VAL A 108 -46.18 -64.27 17.79
C VAL A 108 -44.95 -63.37 17.71
N ASP A 109 -44.25 -63.18 18.84
CA ASP A 109 -43.02 -62.39 18.91
C ASP A 109 -41.84 -63.14 18.27
N MET A 110 -41.21 -62.51 17.29
CA MET A 110 -40.06 -63.02 16.54
C MET A 110 -38.74 -62.45 17.07
N GLY A 111 -38.78 -61.59 18.09
CA GLY A 111 -37.64 -61.03 18.78
C GLY A 111 -37.34 -59.56 18.46
N THR A 112 -36.40 -59.00 19.21
CA THR A 112 -35.99 -57.59 19.14
C THR A 112 -34.52 -57.47 18.75
N THR A 113 -34.21 -56.58 17.81
CA THR A 113 -32.84 -56.34 17.31
C THR A 113 -32.51 -54.85 17.31
N GLN A 114 -31.27 -54.47 17.64
CA GLN A 114 -30.87 -53.06 17.64
C GLN A 114 -30.63 -52.57 16.21
N PHE A 115 -31.07 -51.34 15.91
CA PHE A 115 -30.62 -50.65 14.70
C PHE A 115 -29.16 -50.25 14.86
N MET A 116 -28.32 -50.70 13.93
CA MET A 116 -26.92 -50.27 13.87
C MET A 116 -26.80 -49.08 12.91
N ALA A 117 -26.11 -48.02 13.32
CA ALA A 117 -25.88 -46.85 12.48
C ALA A 117 -25.07 -47.20 11.21
N VAL A 118 -25.44 -46.61 10.08
CA VAL A 118 -24.64 -46.69 8.84
C VAL A 118 -23.41 -45.80 9.00
N PRO A 119 -22.18 -46.26 8.65
CA PRO A 119 -20.94 -45.52 8.89
C PRO A 119 -20.84 -44.08 8.36
N TYR A 120 -21.73 -43.66 7.46
CA TYR A 120 -21.69 -42.32 6.82
C TYR A 120 -22.61 -41.27 7.45
N ALA A 121 -23.51 -41.60 8.38
CA ALA A 121 -24.43 -40.63 8.98
C ALA A 121 -23.80 -39.77 10.10
N LEU A 122 -22.58 -40.07 10.53
CA LEU A 122 -21.86 -39.34 11.58
C LEU A 122 -21.14 -38.07 11.09
N SER A 123 -21.30 -37.68 9.81
CA SER A 123 -20.56 -36.56 9.20
C SER A 123 -21.41 -35.37 8.75
N SER A 124 -22.70 -35.31 9.07
CA SER A 124 -23.52 -34.11 8.81
C SER A 124 -23.63 -33.12 9.99
N SER A 125 -22.87 -33.33 11.06
CA SER A 125 -22.77 -32.39 12.19
C SER A 125 -21.59 -31.45 11.99
N ASP A 126 -21.59 -30.69 10.90
CA ASP A 126 -20.58 -29.66 10.67
C ASP A 126 -21.27 -28.32 10.36
N HIS A 127 -21.81 -27.72 11.41
CA HIS A 127 -22.55 -26.45 11.42
C HIS A 127 -21.63 -25.22 11.26
N ARG A 128 -20.62 -25.26 10.38
CA ARG A 128 -19.66 -24.15 10.23
C ARG A 128 -20.24 -22.90 9.55
N TRP A 129 -21.46 -22.95 9.01
CA TRP A 129 -22.11 -21.83 8.33
C TRP A 129 -23.60 -21.79 8.61
N GLU A 130 -24.07 -20.77 9.31
CA GLU A 130 -25.48 -20.53 9.61
C GLU A 130 -26.02 -19.43 8.68
N ASN A 131 -27.22 -19.63 8.15
CA ASN A 131 -27.94 -18.62 7.38
C ASN A 131 -28.98 -17.96 8.29
N VAL A 132 -28.83 -16.66 8.53
CA VAL A 132 -29.80 -15.87 9.31
C VAL A 132 -30.28 -14.68 8.47
N GLY A 133 -31.49 -14.80 7.95
CA GLY A 133 -32.10 -13.79 7.08
C GLY A 133 -31.35 -13.64 5.76
N SER A 134 -30.77 -12.47 5.51
CA SER A 134 -29.96 -12.18 4.33
C SER A 134 -28.45 -12.37 4.54
N HIS A 135 -28.04 -12.93 5.68
CA HIS A 135 -26.62 -13.06 6.07
C HIS A 135 -26.23 -14.53 6.23
N ILE A 136 -24.99 -14.84 5.86
CA ILE A 136 -24.33 -16.12 6.14
C ILE A 136 -23.15 -15.81 7.06
N TYR A 137 -23.09 -16.42 8.24
CA TYR A 137 -21.95 -16.27 9.16
C TYR A 137 -21.42 -17.62 9.65
N ASN A 138 -20.14 -17.64 10.02
CA ASN A 138 -19.48 -18.76 10.68
C ASN A 138 -19.57 -18.54 12.20
N ASP A 139 -20.19 -19.47 12.93
CA ASP A 139 -20.55 -19.29 14.34
C ASP A 139 -19.39 -19.55 15.32
N THR A 140 -18.26 -20.07 14.83
CA THR A 140 -17.21 -20.63 15.70
C THR A 140 -15.78 -20.21 15.34
N GLN A 141 -15.50 -19.62 14.16
CA GLN A 141 -14.14 -19.22 13.74
C GLN A 141 -14.10 -18.01 12.77
N SER A 142 -12.89 -17.44 12.59
CA SER A 142 -12.57 -16.48 11.53
C SER A 142 -12.88 -17.03 10.13
N VAL A 143 -13.56 -16.24 9.31
CA VAL A 143 -13.89 -16.58 7.92
C VAL A 143 -12.65 -16.48 7.02
N ASN A 144 -12.24 -17.60 6.41
CA ASN A 144 -11.28 -17.63 5.30
C ASN A 144 -12.06 -17.71 3.97
N ILE A 145 -11.77 -16.82 3.00
CA ILE A 145 -12.30 -16.89 1.64
C ILE A 145 -11.18 -17.40 0.71
N GLY A 146 -11.32 -18.64 0.21
CA GLY A 146 -10.36 -19.32 -0.69
C GLY A 146 -10.29 -20.85 -0.48
N SER A 147 -10.27 -21.64 -1.56
CA SER A 147 -10.58 -23.09 -1.56
C SER A 147 -9.37 -24.04 -1.59
N ASN A 148 -8.27 -23.72 -0.93
CA ASN A 148 -7.13 -24.64 -0.80
C ASN A 148 -6.92 -24.93 0.71
N LEU A 149 -6.50 -26.15 1.07
CA LEU A 149 -5.97 -26.41 2.41
C LEU A 149 -4.61 -25.69 2.62
N ALA A 150 -4.06 -25.08 1.55
CA ALA A 150 -2.92 -24.17 1.53
C ALA A 150 -3.05 -23.06 0.44
N PRO A 151 -3.95 -22.07 0.58
CA PRO A 151 -4.19 -21.06 -0.45
C PRO A 151 -3.00 -20.10 -0.57
N GLN A 152 -2.71 -19.65 -1.79
CA GLN A 152 -1.73 -18.56 -2.04
C GLN A 152 -2.41 -17.23 -2.46
N GLY A 153 -3.76 -17.15 -2.39
CA GLY A 153 -4.57 -15.92 -2.28
C GLY A 153 -5.67 -15.69 -3.35
N GLN A 154 -6.90 -15.32 -2.96
CA GLN A 154 -7.90 -14.57 -3.77
C GLN A 154 -8.89 -13.77 -2.89
N LEU A 155 -9.14 -12.49 -3.21
CA LEU A 155 -10.20 -11.61 -2.67
C LEU A 155 -11.11 -11.17 -3.82
N GLU A 156 -12.44 -11.30 -3.72
CA GLU A 156 -13.40 -10.86 -4.75
C GLU A 156 -14.52 -9.96 -4.17
N ILE A 157 -14.83 -8.83 -4.83
CA ILE A 157 -15.85 -7.85 -4.41
C ILE A 157 -16.80 -7.57 -5.60
N GLN A 158 -18.06 -8.03 -5.51
CA GLN A 158 -19.01 -8.11 -6.64
C GLN A 158 -20.11 -7.01 -6.65
N SER A 159 -19.78 -5.74 -6.41
CA SER A 159 -20.76 -4.64 -6.55
C SER A 159 -20.11 -3.33 -7.00
N ASN A 160 -20.90 -2.46 -7.64
CA ASN A 160 -20.43 -1.14 -8.07
C ASN A 160 -20.18 -0.25 -6.84
N SER A 161 -18.95 0.24 -6.67
CA SER A 161 -18.64 1.27 -5.68
C SER A 161 -19.30 2.60 -6.07
N THR A 162 -19.78 3.34 -5.09
CA THR A 162 -20.12 4.76 -5.24
C THR A 162 -19.42 5.57 -4.15
N VAL A 163 -19.46 6.90 -4.24
CA VAL A 163 -18.93 7.77 -3.17
C VAL A 163 -19.61 7.50 -1.82
N ALA A 164 -20.86 7.00 -1.83
CA ALA A 164 -21.60 6.65 -0.61
C ALA A 164 -21.43 5.18 -0.18
N ASN A 165 -21.07 4.29 -1.10
CA ASN A 165 -20.99 2.84 -0.86
C ASN A 165 -19.61 2.30 -1.27
N SER A 166 -18.78 1.97 -0.29
CA SER A 166 -17.45 1.40 -0.49
C SER A 166 -17.53 -0.07 -0.92
N GLN A 167 -16.59 -0.48 -1.77
CA GLN A 167 -16.41 -1.88 -2.17
C GLN A 167 -15.84 -2.74 -1.02
N LEU A 168 -14.97 -2.16 -0.19
CA LEU A 168 -14.46 -2.78 1.02
C LEU A 168 -14.54 -1.74 2.14
N THR A 169 -15.32 -2.03 3.18
CA THR A 169 -15.38 -1.24 4.40
C THR A 169 -14.71 -2.03 5.52
N LEU A 170 -13.68 -1.45 6.12
CA LEU A 170 -13.11 -1.95 7.36
C LEU A 170 -13.69 -1.10 8.49
N THR A 171 -14.56 -1.68 9.31
CA THR A 171 -15.13 -1.01 10.47
C THR A 171 -14.38 -1.48 11.72
N GLU A 172 -13.81 -0.54 12.45
CA GLU A 172 -13.29 -0.73 13.80
C GLU A 172 -14.34 -0.13 14.76
N THR A 173 -14.63 -0.80 15.87
CA THR A 173 -15.72 -0.42 16.80
C THR A 173 -15.22 0.21 18.08
N GLU A 174 -13.92 0.17 18.32
CA GLU A 174 -13.23 0.81 19.43
C GLU A 174 -12.51 2.09 18.93
N ASP A 175 -11.64 2.67 19.76
CA ASP A 175 -10.88 3.88 19.43
C ASP A 175 -9.49 3.53 18.86
N ASP A 176 -9.42 2.57 17.93
CA ASP A 176 -8.19 2.20 17.22
C ASP A 176 -8.34 2.27 15.68
N TYR A 177 -7.40 1.70 14.93
CA TYR A 177 -7.42 1.78 13.46
C TYR A 177 -8.00 0.52 12.82
N ALA A 178 -8.89 0.76 11.87
CA ALA A 178 -9.18 -0.21 10.82
C ALA A 178 -7.95 -0.37 9.91
N ARG A 179 -7.45 -1.61 9.72
CA ARG A 179 -6.16 -1.88 9.04
C ARG A 179 -6.28 -2.95 7.97
N LEU A 180 -5.64 -2.69 6.82
CA LEU A 180 -5.28 -3.70 5.83
C LEU A 180 -3.77 -3.98 5.93
N ASN A 181 -3.40 -5.23 6.21
CA ASN A 181 -2.02 -5.63 6.46
C ASN A 181 -1.45 -6.44 5.28
N TYR A 182 -0.24 -6.10 4.84
CA TYR A 182 0.51 -6.80 3.79
C TYR A 182 1.78 -7.40 4.38
N ARG A 183 1.89 -8.73 4.33
CA ARG A 183 3.04 -9.52 4.80
C ARG A 183 3.54 -10.43 3.67
N THR A 184 4.83 -10.68 3.65
CA THR A 184 5.45 -11.69 2.76
C THR A 184 5.98 -12.84 3.60
N ALA A 185 5.95 -14.07 3.06
CA ALA A 185 6.38 -15.27 3.79
C ALA A 185 7.84 -15.26 4.29
N ASN A 186 8.70 -14.40 3.71
CA ASN A 186 10.14 -14.40 3.95
C ASN A 186 10.64 -13.20 4.79
N GLY A 187 9.79 -12.56 5.60
CA GLY A 187 10.24 -11.48 6.48
C GLY A 187 9.27 -11.11 7.60
N ASP A 188 9.83 -10.59 8.70
CA ASP A 188 9.08 -10.13 9.87
C ASP A 188 8.40 -8.76 9.66
N PHE A 189 8.76 -8.07 8.58
CA PHE A 189 8.25 -6.74 8.29
C PHE A 189 6.96 -6.79 7.48
N TYR A 190 6.04 -5.91 7.85
CA TYR A 190 4.77 -5.70 7.18
C TYR A 190 4.53 -4.24 6.83
N TRP A 191 3.65 -4.06 5.84
CA TRP A 191 3.04 -2.78 5.51
C TRP A 191 1.61 -2.76 5.98
N THR A 192 1.14 -1.61 6.43
CA THR A 192 -0.25 -1.40 6.83
C THR A 192 -0.79 -0.16 6.15
N VAL A 193 -1.98 -0.28 5.56
CA VAL A 193 -2.84 0.87 5.24
C VAL A 193 -3.90 0.94 6.31
N ALA A 194 -4.02 2.09 6.99
CA ALA A 194 -4.86 2.24 8.16
C ALA A 194 -5.72 3.50 8.07
N GLY A 195 -6.97 3.39 8.50
CA GLY A 195 -7.87 4.52 8.72
C GLY A 195 -8.26 4.59 10.19
N LEU A 196 -8.26 5.79 10.76
CA LEU A 196 -8.84 6.12 12.05
C LEU A 196 -9.84 7.24 11.81
N THR A 197 -11.08 7.03 12.21
CA THR A 197 -12.12 8.06 12.20
C THR A 197 -12.41 8.46 13.64
N GLN A 198 -12.52 9.75 13.90
CA GLN A 198 -12.75 10.33 15.22
C GLN A 198 -13.91 11.33 15.15
N PRO A 199 -14.49 11.74 16.29
CA PRO A 199 -15.64 12.65 16.29
C PRO A 199 -15.36 14.02 15.65
N LEU A 200 -14.10 14.45 15.62
CA LEU A 200 -13.66 15.69 14.97
C LEU A 200 -12.85 15.35 13.71
N VAL A 201 -13.17 16.02 12.61
CA VAL A 201 -12.51 15.82 11.30
C VAL A 201 -11.00 16.06 11.36
N GLU A 202 -10.50 16.91 12.26
CA GLU A 202 -9.06 17.13 12.43
C GLU A 202 -8.31 15.90 12.98
N ASP A 203 -9.01 15.03 13.72
CA ASP A 203 -8.45 13.86 14.38
C ASP A 203 -8.52 12.59 13.52
N ASP A 204 -9.31 12.61 12.45
CA ASP A 204 -9.34 11.57 11.41
C ASP A 204 -7.95 11.40 10.80
N ARG A 205 -7.52 10.15 10.59
CA ARG A 205 -6.20 9.83 10.03
C ARG A 205 -6.29 8.72 9.01
N PHE A 206 -5.68 8.96 7.85
CA PHE A 206 -5.28 7.91 6.92
C PHE A 206 -3.76 7.75 6.99
N ASN A 207 -3.27 6.52 7.11
CA ASN A 207 -1.87 6.24 7.36
C ASN A 207 -1.35 5.07 6.51
N ILE A 208 -0.19 5.27 5.89
CA ILE A 208 0.62 4.24 5.24
C ILE A 208 1.84 4.00 6.13
N TYR A 209 1.89 2.81 6.72
CA TYR A 209 2.87 2.44 7.74
C TYR A 209 3.72 1.26 7.29
N ASN A 210 5.01 1.27 7.66
CA ASN A 210 5.89 0.13 7.58
C ASN A 210 6.44 -0.20 8.97
N SER A 211 6.35 -1.47 9.37
CA SER A 211 6.84 -1.95 10.68
C SER A 211 8.30 -1.64 11.02
N ARG A 212 9.18 -1.47 10.02
CA ARG A 212 10.59 -1.12 10.21
C ARG A 212 10.83 0.39 10.25
N TYR A 213 10.10 1.13 9.43
CA TYR A 213 10.37 2.55 9.16
C TYR A 213 9.33 3.50 9.78
N GLY A 214 8.28 2.97 10.41
CA GLY A 214 7.21 3.76 11.02
C GLY A 214 6.19 4.28 10.00
N ASN A 215 5.60 5.45 10.29
CA ASN A 215 4.66 6.13 9.40
C ASN A 215 5.41 6.70 8.19
N ILE A 216 5.07 6.25 6.99
CA ILE A 216 5.66 6.74 5.75
C ILE A 216 4.90 7.97 5.25
N MET A 217 3.57 7.86 5.19
CA MET A 217 2.68 8.93 4.78
C MET A 217 1.45 8.94 5.67
N MET A 218 1.09 10.12 6.18
CA MET A 218 -0.11 10.35 6.98
C MET A 218 -0.92 11.48 6.36
N MET A 219 -2.23 11.33 6.33
CA MET A 219 -3.18 12.39 5.96
C MET A 219 -4.15 12.58 7.14
N LYS A 220 -4.42 13.82 7.52
CA LYS A 220 -5.46 14.16 8.49
C LYS A 220 -6.77 14.50 7.78
N GLY A 221 -7.91 14.34 8.45
CA GLY A 221 -9.21 14.67 7.85
C GLY A 221 -9.40 16.16 7.54
N ASP A 222 -8.59 17.04 8.15
CA ASP A 222 -8.52 18.47 7.79
C ASP A 222 -7.67 18.77 6.53
N GLY A 223 -7.15 17.74 5.86
CA GLY A 223 -6.40 17.85 4.61
C GLY A 223 -4.89 18.01 4.78
N ARG A 224 -4.36 18.01 6.00
CA ARG A 224 -2.90 18.06 6.22
C ARG A 224 -2.23 16.74 5.83
N VAL A 225 -1.14 16.81 5.07
CA VAL A 225 -0.37 15.64 4.60
C VAL A 225 1.04 15.66 5.17
N GLY A 226 1.41 14.58 5.86
CA GLY A 226 2.72 14.35 6.45
C GLY A 226 3.49 13.25 5.73
N VAL A 227 4.76 13.48 5.39
CA VAL A 227 5.68 12.42 4.92
C VAL A 227 6.76 12.20 5.98
N GLY A 228 6.76 11.02 6.60
CA GLY A 228 7.64 10.68 7.73
C GLY A 228 7.33 11.40 9.04
N THR A 229 6.20 12.12 9.13
CA THR A 229 5.88 12.99 10.28
C THR A 229 4.38 13.13 10.48
N ASP A 230 3.96 13.48 11.70
CA ASP A 230 2.61 13.97 11.98
C ASP A 230 2.51 15.43 11.48
N PRO A 231 1.66 15.72 10.48
CA PRO A 231 1.65 17.03 9.86
C PRO A 231 1.05 18.09 10.78
N ARG A 232 1.82 19.16 11.00
CA ARG A 232 1.37 20.38 11.71
C ARG A 232 0.84 21.44 10.74
N THR A 233 1.15 21.31 9.45
CA THR A 233 0.79 22.21 8.34
C THR A 233 0.31 21.40 7.12
N PRO A 234 -0.30 22.02 6.09
CA PRO A 234 -0.92 21.30 4.95
C PRO A 234 -0.02 20.32 4.19
N PHE A 235 1.27 20.61 4.03
CA PHE A 235 2.26 19.65 3.52
C PHE A 235 3.50 19.73 4.42
N HIS A 236 3.71 18.71 5.25
CA HIS A 236 4.79 18.63 6.22
C HIS A 236 5.66 17.42 5.90
N VAL A 237 6.96 17.64 5.77
CA VAL A 237 7.93 16.58 5.52
C VAL A 237 8.93 16.55 6.65
N GLN A 238 9.23 15.37 7.19
CA GLN A 238 10.19 15.21 8.28
C GLN A 238 11.55 15.81 7.89
N GLY A 239 12.22 16.47 8.84
CA GLY A 239 13.35 17.36 8.55
C GLY A 239 14.56 16.72 7.85
N ASP A 240 14.73 15.39 7.89
CA ASP A 240 15.80 14.63 7.22
C ASP A 240 15.34 14.02 5.87
N LYS A 241 14.06 14.15 5.52
CA LYS A 241 13.49 13.59 4.29
C LYS A 241 13.56 14.63 3.16
N ARG A 242 13.74 14.13 1.94
CA ARG A 242 13.84 14.96 0.72
C ARG A 242 12.50 14.98 0.00
N VAL A 243 12.10 16.14 -0.49
CA VAL A 243 10.99 16.28 -1.46
C VAL A 243 11.60 16.59 -2.80
N LEU A 244 11.48 15.65 -3.73
CA LEU A 244 11.88 15.84 -5.11
C LEU A 244 10.63 16.16 -5.93
N PHE A 245 10.59 17.35 -6.53
CA PHE A 245 9.63 17.67 -7.57
C PHE A 245 10.38 17.63 -8.91
N GLY A 246 10.29 16.52 -9.66
CA GLY A 246 10.94 16.35 -10.97
C GLY A 246 11.62 15.00 -11.21
N HIS A 247 12.56 14.96 -12.16
CA HIS A 247 13.31 13.76 -12.59
C HIS A 247 14.30 13.26 -11.52
N ASP A 248 14.65 11.96 -11.53
CA ASP A 248 15.58 11.33 -10.57
C ASP A 248 16.91 12.09 -10.46
N THR A 249 17.43 12.15 -9.22
CA THR A 249 18.59 12.90 -8.76
C THR A 249 19.89 12.61 -9.51
N ILE A 250 19.99 11.47 -10.19
CA ILE A 250 21.23 10.96 -10.79
C ILE A 250 21.39 11.42 -12.26
N ASN A 251 20.31 11.86 -12.91
CA ASN A 251 20.29 12.16 -14.33
C ASN A 251 19.95 13.65 -14.62
N GLY A 252 20.23 14.06 -15.87
CA GLY A 252 19.83 15.35 -16.42
C GLY A 252 18.31 15.58 -16.37
N GLY A 253 17.88 16.85 -16.36
CA GLY A 253 16.47 17.21 -16.37
C GLY A 253 16.14 18.46 -15.55
N GLN A 254 14.87 18.86 -15.63
CA GLN A 254 14.30 19.89 -14.77
C GLN A 254 13.98 19.30 -13.38
N LYS A 255 14.39 20.00 -12.32
CA LYS A 255 14.13 19.58 -10.94
C LYS A 255 14.11 20.75 -9.97
N LEU A 256 13.33 20.58 -8.91
CA LEU A 256 13.40 21.37 -7.69
C LEU A 256 13.80 20.44 -6.55
N MET A 257 14.87 20.80 -5.84
CA MET A 257 15.45 19.98 -4.78
C MET A 257 15.69 20.82 -3.54
N PHE A 258 15.18 20.35 -2.40
CA PHE A 258 15.60 20.80 -1.08
C PHE A 258 16.33 19.65 -0.38
N LEU A 259 17.58 19.91 0.02
CA LEU A 259 18.50 18.93 0.60
C LEU A 259 18.83 19.32 2.05
N PRO A 260 18.00 18.92 3.02
CA PRO A 260 18.22 19.27 4.42
C PRO A 260 19.46 18.59 5.02
N ASP A 261 19.83 17.40 4.52
CA ASP A 261 21.07 16.68 4.86
C ASP A 261 22.34 17.45 4.51
N LYS A 262 22.26 18.37 3.55
CA LYS A 262 23.30 19.35 3.20
C LYS A 262 23.17 20.67 3.98
N LEU A 263 22.60 20.61 5.18
CA LEU A 263 22.24 21.76 6.03
C LEU A 263 21.39 22.81 5.29
N GLY A 264 20.48 22.36 4.43
CA GLY A 264 19.51 23.23 3.75
C GLY A 264 19.96 23.74 2.37
N ALA A 265 20.67 22.91 1.59
CA ALA A 265 20.98 23.28 0.21
C ALA A 265 19.70 23.30 -0.65
N PHE A 266 19.61 24.27 -1.56
CA PHE A 266 18.43 24.45 -2.42
C PHE A 266 18.81 24.55 -3.90
N ARG A 267 18.04 23.89 -4.76
CA ARG A 267 18.26 23.87 -6.21
C ARG A 267 16.96 24.01 -6.96
N ALA A 268 16.91 24.85 -8.00
CA ALA A 268 15.76 24.90 -8.91
C ALA A 268 16.17 25.29 -10.34
N GLY A 269 15.74 24.48 -11.32
CA GLY A 269 16.13 24.68 -12.72
C GLY A 269 16.42 23.38 -13.45
N ARG A 270 17.33 23.40 -14.41
CA ARG A 270 17.69 22.28 -15.29
C ARG A 270 19.16 21.92 -15.11
N VAL A 271 19.48 20.63 -15.08
CA VAL A 271 20.87 20.16 -15.22
C VAL A 271 21.01 19.29 -16.45
N SER A 272 22.18 19.32 -17.07
CA SER A 272 22.51 18.47 -18.22
C SER A 272 23.00 17.08 -17.81
N ASN A 273 23.64 16.95 -16.64
CA ASN A 273 24.19 15.70 -16.14
C ASN A 273 24.34 15.73 -14.61
N ILE A 274 25.58 15.70 -14.09
CA ILE A 274 25.92 15.47 -12.69
C ILE A 274 25.97 16.73 -11.81
N GLN A 275 25.64 17.91 -12.33
CA GLN A 275 25.85 19.20 -11.64
C GLN A 275 25.25 19.22 -10.23
N TRP A 276 24.09 18.58 -10.02
CA TRP A 276 23.42 18.50 -8.72
C TRP A 276 23.47 17.10 -8.09
N ASN A 277 24.50 16.33 -8.38
CA ASN A 277 24.80 15.10 -7.64
C ASN A 277 25.35 15.45 -6.26
N GLY A 278 25.20 14.56 -5.29
CA GLY A 278 25.54 14.84 -3.88
C GLY A 278 26.98 15.31 -3.61
N ALA A 279 27.94 14.96 -4.49
CA ALA A 279 29.32 15.44 -4.42
C ALA A 279 29.49 16.90 -4.87
N ASN A 280 28.60 17.40 -5.73
CA ASN A 280 28.64 18.73 -6.33
C ASN A 280 27.67 19.72 -5.63
N ILE A 281 27.26 19.38 -4.41
CA ILE A 281 26.37 20.21 -3.58
C ILE A 281 27.09 20.57 -2.29
N GLY A 282 27.47 21.85 -2.20
CA GLY A 282 28.02 22.43 -1.00
C GLY A 282 26.99 22.56 0.12
N ARG A 283 27.46 22.63 1.36
CA ARG A 283 26.60 22.80 2.54
C ARG A 283 25.97 24.20 2.55
N ALA A 284 24.69 24.30 2.88
CA ALA A 284 23.95 25.58 2.91
C ALA A 284 24.11 26.42 1.61
N SER A 285 24.25 25.75 0.47
CA SER A 285 24.46 26.37 -0.84
C SER A 285 23.14 26.52 -1.61
N ALA A 286 23.09 27.44 -2.57
CA ALA A 286 21.95 27.58 -3.47
C ALA A 286 22.40 27.61 -4.94
N ALA A 287 21.67 26.91 -5.82
CA ALA A 287 21.90 27.01 -7.26
C ALA A 287 20.61 27.10 -8.07
N PHE A 288 20.57 28.01 -9.04
CA PHE A 288 19.39 28.29 -9.86
C PHE A 288 19.71 28.36 -11.34
N GLY A 289 18.82 27.88 -12.21
CA GLY A 289 18.96 28.01 -13.66
C GLY A 289 19.47 26.75 -14.37
N ASN A 290 20.28 26.91 -15.42
CA ASN A 290 20.69 25.84 -16.33
C ASN A 290 22.15 25.42 -16.10
N SER A 291 22.34 24.18 -15.63
CA SER A 291 23.66 23.57 -15.39
C SER A 291 24.57 24.44 -14.50
N THR A 292 24.00 25.01 -13.44
CA THR A 292 24.76 25.77 -12.43
C THR A 292 25.35 24.85 -11.37
N GLU A 293 26.52 25.22 -10.87
CA GLU A 293 27.31 24.48 -9.89
C GLU A 293 27.61 25.37 -8.68
N ALA A 294 27.07 25.00 -7.52
CA ALA A 294 27.36 25.64 -6.23
C ALA A 294 27.96 24.57 -5.32
N THR A 295 29.23 24.24 -5.58
CA THR A 295 29.88 23.03 -5.06
C THR A 295 30.50 23.24 -3.68
N ALA A 296 30.88 24.47 -3.35
CA ALA A 296 31.48 24.81 -2.07
C ALA A 296 30.45 25.20 -1.00
N ASP A 297 30.85 25.13 0.27
CA ASP A 297 30.03 25.55 1.40
C ASP A 297 29.68 27.04 1.30
N TYR A 298 28.40 27.36 1.60
CA TYR A 298 27.84 28.71 1.55
C TYR A 298 27.87 29.39 0.17
N SER A 299 28.11 28.62 -0.90
CA SER A 299 28.16 29.16 -2.27
C SER A 299 26.77 29.45 -2.84
N PHE A 300 26.71 30.41 -3.76
CA PHE A 300 25.51 30.77 -4.51
C PHE A 300 25.84 30.84 -6.01
N ALA A 301 25.11 30.07 -6.85
CA ALA A 301 25.25 30.09 -8.30
C ALA A 301 23.90 30.32 -8.99
N ALA A 302 23.78 31.26 -9.93
CA ALA A 302 22.53 31.48 -10.65
C ALA A 302 22.73 31.84 -12.12
N GLY A 303 21.94 31.25 -13.02
CA GLY A 303 21.99 31.57 -14.45
C GLY A 303 22.29 30.34 -15.31
N SER A 304 23.23 30.44 -16.24
CA SER A 304 23.57 29.38 -17.19
C SER A 304 25.06 29.09 -17.14
N LEU A 305 25.44 27.82 -17.00
CA LEU A 305 26.85 27.39 -16.95
C LEU A 305 27.69 28.16 -15.90
N THR A 306 27.07 28.54 -14.79
CA THR A 306 27.69 29.30 -13.69
C THR A 306 28.31 28.36 -12.66
N ASP A 307 29.56 28.60 -12.27
CA ASP A 307 30.26 27.86 -11.21
C ASP A 307 30.65 28.77 -10.02
N ALA A 308 30.20 28.39 -8.83
CA ALA A 308 30.57 28.96 -7.54
C ALA A 308 31.27 27.87 -6.69
N SER A 309 32.55 27.64 -7.01
CA SER A 309 33.38 26.57 -6.43
C SER A 309 34.30 27.02 -5.29
N GLY A 310 34.38 28.33 -5.02
CA GLY A 310 35.07 28.86 -3.84
C GLY A 310 34.22 28.82 -2.56
N PHE A 311 34.84 28.66 -1.39
CA PHE A 311 34.14 28.78 -0.09
C PHE A 311 33.44 30.13 0.02
N ALA A 312 32.13 30.15 0.31
CA ALA A 312 31.30 31.36 0.37
C ALA A 312 31.39 32.25 -0.90
N SER A 313 31.57 31.64 -2.07
CA SER A 313 31.60 32.32 -3.37
C SER A 313 30.19 32.67 -3.86
N PHE A 314 30.12 33.67 -4.74
CA PHE A 314 28.87 34.16 -5.33
C PHE A 314 29.03 34.34 -6.84
N ALA A 315 28.33 33.54 -7.64
CA ALA A 315 28.38 33.62 -9.10
C ALA A 315 26.98 33.77 -9.70
N ILE A 316 26.79 34.72 -10.63
CA ILE A 316 25.53 34.88 -11.35
C ILE A 316 25.74 35.38 -12.78
N GLY A 317 25.12 34.72 -13.76
CA GLY A 317 25.27 35.11 -15.16
C GLY A 317 25.23 33.97 -16.17
N ASP A 318 25.96 34.13 -17.27
CA ASP A 318 26.22 33.08 -18.25
C ASP A 318 27.73 32.79 -18.32
N GLY A 319 28.15 31.55 -18.07
CA GLY A 319 29.57 31.16 -18.11
C GLY A 319 30.46 31.81 -17.04
N THR A 320 29.90 32.26 -15.92
CA THR A 320 30.67 32.93 -14.84
C THR A 320 31.28 31.95 -13.84
N GLU A 321 32.51 32.19 -13.41
CA GLU A 321 33.26 31.37 -12.46
C GLU A 321 33.73 32.18 -11.23
N ALA A 322 33.34 31.75 -10.03
CA ALA A 322 33.80 32.29 -8.74
C ALA A 322 34.52 31.20 -7.94
N SER A 323 35.76 30.87 -8.33
CA SER A 323 36.56 29.79 -7.75
C SER A 323 37.42 30.23 -6.55
N GLY A 324 37.64 31.53 -6.36
CA GLY A 324 38.33 32.06 -5.18
C GLY A 324 37.49 31.96 -3.90
N SER A 325 38.12 31.73 -2.75
CA SER A 325 37.42 31.80 -1.45
C SER A 325 36.89 33.21 -1.21
N LYS A 326 35.58 33.35 -0.94
CA LYS A 326 34.82 34.61 -0.81
C LYS A 326 34.82 35.49 -2.08
N SER A 327 35.02 34.89 -3.25
CA SER A 327 35.00 35.59 -4.53
C SER A 327 33.57 35.90 -4.99
N ALA A 328 33.43 36.90 -5.87
CA ALA A 328 32.16 37.22 -6.52
C ALA A 328 32.32 37.41 -8.04
N ALA A 329 31.54 36.70 -8.85
CA ALA A 329 31.52 36.81 -10.30
C ALA A 329 30.10 37.17 -10.80
N PHE A 330 29.97 38.18 -11.64
CA PHE A 330 28.68 38.65 -12.16
C PHE A 330 28.79 39.08 -13.63
N GLY A 331 27.94 38.51 -14.49
CA GLY A 331 27.81 38.95 -15.89
C GLY A 331 27.93 37.82 -16.91
N GLU A 332 28.77 37.97 -17.92
CA GLU A 332 28.99 36.96 -18.97
C GLU A 332 30.48 36.64 -19.07
N ASP A 333 30.84 35.36 -18.99
CA ASP A 333 32.23 34.87 -19.05
C ASP A 333 33.19 35.59 -18.06
N THR A 334 32.74 35.83 -16.84
CA THR A 334 33.56 36.46 -15.79
C THR A 334 34.28 35.44 -14.92
N ASP A 335 35.51 35.75 -14.49
CA ASP A 335 36.38 34.90 -13.67
C ASP A 335 36.85 35.67 -12.42
N ALA A 336 36.43 35.22 -11.24
CA ALA A 336 36.88 35.70 -9.94
C ALA A 336 37.66 34.61 -9.18
N SER A 337 38.86 34.27 -9.67
CA SER A 337 39.72 33.22 -9.10
C SER A 337 40.56 33.66 -7.90
N GLY A 338 40.76 34.97 -7.67
CA GLY A 338 41.50 35.46 -6.50
C GLY A 338 40.71 35.29 -5.19
N SER A 339 41.38 35.07 -4.05
CA SER A 339 40.68 35.05 -2.76
C SER A 339 40.13 36.45 -2.44
N SER A 340 38.86 36.52 -2.04
CA SER A 340 38.11 37.77 -1.81
C SER A 340 38.14 38.72 -3.01
N SER A 341 38.26 38.18 -4.22
CA SER A 341 38.23 38.94 -5.47
C SER A 341 36.79 39.22 -5.94
N SER A 342 36.61 40.13 -6.89
CA SER A 342 35.31 40.37 -7.51
C SER A 342 35.42 40.73 -8.99
N ALA A 343 34.74 40.00 -9.87
CA ALA A 343 34.67 40.24 -11.31
C ALA A 343 33.24 40.60 -11.76
N PHE A 344 33.08 41.74 -12.43
CA PHE A 344 31.81 42.23 -12.94
C PHE A 344 31.90 42.57 -14.44
N GLY A 345 30.90 42.20 -15.24
CA GLY A 345 30.76 42.63 -16.64
C GLY A 345 30.89 41.49 -17.66
N TYR A 346 31.62 41.72 -18.75
CA TYR A 346 31.78 40.77 -19.85
C TYR A 346 33.26 40.43 -20.03
N PHE A 347 33.65 39.16 -19.94
CA PHE A 347 35.05 38.72 -20.00
C PHE A 347 35.98 39.37 -18.95
N SER A 348 35.45 39.76 -17.79
CA SER A 348 36.24 40.35 -16.71
C SER A 348 36.97 39.29 -15.90
N ASN A 349 38.23 39.55 -15.53
CA ASN A 349 39.07 38.65 -14.75
C ASN A 349 39.67 39.34 -13.52
N ALA A 350 39.37 38.82 -12.33
CA ALA A 350 39.91 39.25 -11.04
C ALA A 350 40.69 38.10 -10.37
N SER A 351 41.90 37.84 -10.83
CA SER A 351 42.76 36.76 -10.31
C SER A 351 43.63 37.17 -9.11
N GLY A 352 43.81 38.47 -8.86
CA GLY A 352 44.54 38.96 -7.69
C GLY A 352 43.76 38.72 -6.39
N SER A 353 44.43 38.38 -5.30
CA SER A 353 43.77 38.34 -3.98
C SER A 353 43.31 39.74 -3.60
N PHE A 354 42.08 39.88 -3.08
CA PHE A 354 41.40 41.15 -2.78
C PHE A 354 41.22 42.08 -4.00
N SER A 355 41.31 41.55 -5.22
CA SER A 355 41.22 42.36 -6.44
C SER A 355 39.77 42.60 -6.89
N MET A 356 39.57 43.63 -7.73
CA MET A 356 38.28 43.89 -8.35
C MET A 356 38.44 44.25 -9.83
N ALA A 357 37.78 43.53 -10.73
CA ALA A 357 37.72 43.83 -12.16
C ALA A 357 36.27 44.14 -12.58
N SER A 358 36.05 45.28 -13.24
CA SER A 358 34.70 45.68 -13.68
C SER A 358 34.70 46.31 -15.07
N GLY A 359 33.99 45.69 -16.02
CA GLY A 359 33.82 46.21 -17.37
C GLY A 359 33.90 45.14 -18.47
N HIS A 360 34.49 45.48 -19.62
CA HIS A 360 34.60 44.58 -20.78
C HIS A 360 36.06 44.16 -20.99
N GLY A 361 36.39 42.89 -20.70
CA GLY A 361 37.76 42.41 -20.75
C GLY A 361 38.66 43.02 -19.67
N ALA A 362 38.10 43.56 -18.59
CA ALA A 362 38.83 44.18 -17.49
C ALA A 362 39.69 43.13 -16.76
N ARG A 363 40.89 43.52 -16.30
CA ARG A 363 41.85 42.60 -15.65
C ARG A 363 42.43 43.20 -14.39
N ALA A 364 42.13 42.60 -13.24
CA ALA A 364 42.73 42.94 -11.95
C ALA A 364 43.57 41.74 -11.46
N LEU A 365 44.81 41.65 -11.93
CA LEU A 365 45.65 40.46 -11.71
C LEU A 365 46.54 40.56 -10.45
N ALA A 366 46.83 41.77 -9.98
CA ALA A 366 47.70 42.01 -8.83
C ALA A 366 46.95 42.02 -7.50
N TYR A 367 47.66 41.70 -6.42
CA TYR A 367 47.18 41.76 -5.04
C TYR A 367 46.58 43.13 -4.72
N SER A 368 45.34 43.15 -4.22
CA SER A 368 44.55 44.34 -3.89
C SER A 368 44.37 45.34 -5.04
N SER A 369 44.50 44.91 -6.31
CA SER A 369 44.34 45.80 -7.46
C SER A 369 42.87 45.99 -7.87
N MET A 370 42.54 47.15 -8.41
CA MET A 370 41.23 47.47 -8.96
C MET A 370 41.35 47.89 -10.43
N ALA A 371 40.55 47.30 -11.31
CA ALA A 371 40.55 47.61 -12.74
C ALA A 371 39.13 47.92 -13.22
N PHE A 372 38.94 49.08 -13.85
CA PHE A 372 37.69 49.50 -14.47
C PHE A 372 37.88 49.75 -15.96
N GLY A 373 36.79 49.73 -16.73
CA GLY A 373 36.77 50.15 -18.13
C GLY A 373 36.86 48.97 -19.08
N ARG A 374 37.68 49.06 -20.13
CA ARG A 374 37.83 47.97 -21.09
C ARG A 374 39.28 47.64 -21.39
N TYR A 375 39.56 46.34 -21.47
CA TYR A 375 40.84 45.80 -21.91
C TYR A 375 42.06 46.46 -21.21
N ASN A 376 42.04 46.54 -19.87
CA ASN A 376 43.18 47.01 -19.06
C ASN A 376 44.43 46.16 -19.33
N THR A 377 45.61 46.72 -19.10
CA THR A 377 46.86 45.98 -19.26
C THR A 377 46.94 44.80 -18.28
N GLY A 378 46.60 45.04 -17.00
CA GLY A 378 46.48 44.01 -15.96
C GLY A 378 47.77 43.20 -15.77
N LEU A 379 48.66 43.65 -14.88
CA LEU A 379 49.94 43.00 -14.55
C LEU A 379 50.17 43.00 -13.03
N GLY A 380 51.14 42.23 -12.57
CA GLY A 380 51.65 42.25 -11.18
C GLY A 380 51.51 40.93 -10.44
N ASP A 381 51.96 40.91 -9.18
CA ASP A 381 51.93 39.71 -8.33
C ASP A 381 50.55 39.53 -7.69
N SER A 382 49.94 38.35 -7.84
CA SER A 382 48.56 38.08 -7.41
C SER A 382 48.39 37.88 -5.89
N PHE A 383 49.47 37.73 -5.13
CA PHE A 383 49.42 37.33 -3.72
C PHE A 383 50.10 38.31 -2.75
N THR A 384 50.99 39.16 -3.25
CA THR A 384 51.85 40.02 -2.42
C THR A 384 51.81 41.48 -2.85
N TRP A 385 52.06 42.36 -1.89
CA TRP A 385 52.18 43.79 -2.15
C TRP A 385 53.55 44.11 -2.75
N VAL A 386 53.58 44.46 -4.04
CA VAL A 386 54.78 44.91 -4.75
C VAL A 386 54.59 46.36 -5.19
N ASP A 387 55.42 47.27 -4.68
CA ASP A 387 55.28 48.73 -4.85
C ASP A 387 55.16 49.22 -6.30
N THR A 388 55.72 48.48 -7.26
CA THR A 388 55.66 48.79 -8.69
C THR A 388 54.45 48.21 -9.42
N ASP A 389 53.61 47.43 -8.75
CA ASP A 389 52.39 46.87 -9.33
C ASP A 389 51.26 47.90 -9.38
N PRO A 390 50.30 47.73 -10.29
CA PRO A 390 49.07 48.50 -10.29
C PRO A 390 48.24 48.30 -9.01
N LEU A 391 47.78 49.41 -8.44
CA LEU A 391 46.75 49.47 -7.40
C LEU A 391 45.39 49.81 -8.02
N PHE A 392 45.35 50.72 -8.99
CA PHE A 392 44.14 51.15 -9.67
C PHE A 392 44.38 51.44 -11.15
N GLU A 393 43.53 50.90 -12.03
CA GLU A 393 43.62 51.08 -13.48
C GLU A 393 42.27 51.44 -14.11
N ILE A 394 42.28 52.37 -15.07
CA ILE A 394 41.14 52.63 -15.97
C ILE A 394 41.57 52.27 -17.39
N GLY A 395 40.97 51.23 -17.96
CA GLY A 395 41.29 50.67 -19.25
C GLY A 395 40.55 51.35 -20.39
N ASN A 396 41.25 51.60 -21.50
CA ASN A 396 40.69 52.12 -22.75
C ASN A 396 41.13 51.30 -23.98
N GLY A 397 41.67 50.09 -23.76
CA GLY A 397 42.14 49.21 -24.82
C GLY A 397 41.04 48.83 -25.82
N ALA A 398 41.40 48.40 -27.03
CA ALA A 398 40.42 48.07 -28.06
C ALA A 398 39.94 46.61 -27.99
N ASP A 399 40.85 45.69 -27.65
CA ASP A 399 40.62 44.25 -27.60
C ASP A 399 41.70 43.55 -26.75
N ASN A 400 41.68 42.21 -26.70
CA ASN A 400 42.65 41.40 -25.94
C ASN A 400 44.11 41.55 -26.40
N SER A 401 44.34 41.86 -27.68
CA SER A 401 45.68 42.09 -28.27
C SER A 401 46.13 43.53 -28.12
N ASN A 402 45.18 44.46 -27.98
CA ASN A 402 45.40 45.90 -27.92
C ASN A 402 44.93 46.47 -26.56
N ARG A 403 45.53 45.97 -25.48
CA ARG A 403 45.24 46.41 -24.10
C ARG A 403 45.95 47.72 -23.78
N SER A 404 45.25 48.65 -23.12
CA SER A 404 45.83 49.93 -22.70
C SER A 404 45.07 50.53 -21.53
N ASN A 405 45.76 51.39 -20.78
CA ASN A 405 45.21 52.14 -19.66
C ASN A 405 45.17 53.64 -19.99
N ALA A 406 44.02 54.28 -19.73
CA ALA A 406 43.90 55.74 -19.68
C ALA A 406 44.45 56.32 -18.37
N LEU A 407 44.49 55.52 -17.31
CA LEU A 407 45.04 55.88 -16.00
C LEU A 407 45.59 54.62 -15.32
N THR A 408 46.78 54.74 -14.74
CA THR A 408 47.36 53.72 -13.85
C THR A 408 47.91 54.40 -12.60
N VAL A 409 47.51 53.90 -11.43
CA VAL A 409 48.08 54.25 -10.12
C VAL A 409 48.81 53.02 -9.60
N LEU A 410 50.10 53.15 -9.31
CA LEU A 410 50.91 52.09 -8.72
C LEU A 410 50.75 52.06 -7.20
N LYS A 411 51.08 50.92 -6.58
CA LYS A 411 51.02 50.72 -5.13
C LYS A 411 51.91 51.71 -4.35
N ASN A 412 52.99 52.21 -4.94
CA ASN A 412 53.84 53.27 -4.37
C ASN A 412 53.29 54.70 -4.51
N GLY A 413 52.09 54.89 -5.10
CA GLY A 413 51.47 56.19 -5.30
C GLY A 413 51.84 56.91 -6.61
N THR A 414 52.67 56.31 -7.46
CA THR A 414 52.98 56.87 -8.79
C THR A 414 51.74 56.81 -9.67
N ILE A 415 51.40 57.94 -10.33
CA ILE A 415 50.27 58.04 -11.25
C ILE A 415 50.80 58.24 -12.67
N THR A 416 50.31 57.43 -13.62
CA THR A 416 50.57 57.55 -15.05
C THR A 416 49.26 57.80 -15.79
N ALA A 417 49.19 58.88 -16.56
CA ALA A 417 48.08 59.23 -17.44
C ALA A 417 48.61 59.90 -18.72
N PRO A 418 47.88 59.86 -19.85
CA PRO A 418 48.24 60.61 -21.05
C PRO A 418 48.43 62.10 -20.71
N SER A 419 49.54 62.68 -21.16
CA SER A 419 49.71 64.13 -21.13
C SER A 419 48.68 64.78 -22.05
N PHE A 420 47.95 65.76 -21.51
CA PHE A 420 46.99 66.58 -22.24
C PHE A 420 47.70 67.67 -23.06
#